data_AF-A0AAV6YII6-F1
#
_entry.id   AF-A0AAV6YII6-F1
#
_cell.length_a   1.000
_cell.length_b   1.000
_cell.length_c   1.000
_cell.angle_alpha   90.00
_cell.angle_beta   90.00
_cell.angle_gamma   90.00
#
_symmetry.space_group_name_H-M   'P 1'
#
loop_
_entity.id
_entity.type
_entity.pdbx_description
1 polymer ?
#
loop_
_entity_poly.entity_id
_entity_poly.type
_entity_poly.pdbx_seq_one_letter_code
_entity_poly.pdbx_strand_id
1 'polypeptide(L)'
;MTVCLAFFEEVEIPDDHHFLSLLNLGDHIPDFSFTCLNMKSSKSWNLFFFIVTTTISLPLLSLCSSLPSVSGSPQQSEAIEETLLNRLNANKPSPFQQESAARGVLHRLLPTHVSSFHFKIITKDDCGGNSCFQISNYRSSSGDSPEIIIKGTTAVDITSGLHWYLKYWCGAHVSWDKTGGAQLGSVPKPGSLPPVKDGGVMIQRPVPWNYYQNVVTSSYSYVWWDWVRWEKEIDWMALQGVNLPLAFTGQEAIWQKVFAEFNITKQDVNNFFGGPAFLAWARMGNLHGWGGPLTENWLNKQLMLQKHILSRMIELGMTPVLPSFSGNVPAELKAIFPKANISRLGDWNTVNGDPRWCCTYLLDPSDPLFIEIGEAFIKEQIKEYGDVTDIYSCDTFNENTPPTSDPTYISSLGSAVYKAMSKADNDAVWLMQGWLFYSDSSFWKPPQMKALLHSVPYGKMIVLDLFADVKPIWKSSSEFYDTPYIWHVTDSALLSIF
;
A
#
# COMPACT_ATOMS: atom_id res chain seq x y z
N MET A 1 15.88 2.22 11.00
CA MET A 1 15.73 2.97 9.74
C MET A 1 15.72 1.94 8.62
N THR A 2 14.55 1.44 8.27
CA THR A 2 14.36 0.37 7.28
C THR A 2 13.73 1.01 6.06
N VAL A 3 14.35 0.84 4.89
CA VAL A 3 13.88 1.42 3.64
C VAL A 3 12.96 0.40 2.96
N CYS A 4 11.68 0.76 2.76
CA CYS A 4 10.83 0.07 1.80
C CYS A 4 11.30 0.50 0.40
N LEU A 5 11.20 -0.32 -0.65
CA LEU A 5 11.57 0.09 -2.01
C LEU A 5 10.40 -0.22 -2.93
N ALA A 6 9.98 0.77 -3.73
CA ALA A 6 9.07 0.55 -4.85
C ALA A 6 9.91 0.48 -6.13
N PHE A 7 9.92 -0.68 -6.78
CA PHE A 7 10.57 -0.87 -8.09
C PHE A 7 9.49 -0.96 -9.19
N PHE A 8 9.84 -0.58 -10.41
CA PHE A 8 8.95 -0.64 -11.58
C PHE A 8 9.55 -1.51 -12.68
N GLU A 9 8.66 -2.13 -13.47
CA GLU A 9 9.02 -2.89 -14.66
C GLU A 9 8.43 -2.18 -15.88
N GLU A 10 9.27 -1.58 -16.75
CA GLU A 10 8.81 -1.13 -18.07
C GLU A 10 8.51 -2.36 -18.95
N VAL A 11 7.34 -2.37 -19.58
CA VAL A 11 6.88 -3.46 -20.45
C VAL A 11 7.21 -3.13 -21.91
N GLU A 12 8.04 -3.96 -22.56
CA GLU A 12 8.11 -4.02 -24.02
C GLU A 12 6.90 -4.81 -24.53
N ILE A 13 6.10 -4.17 -25.39
CA ILE A 13 5.04 -4.83 -26.14
C ILE A 13 5.72 -5.62 -27.28
N PRO A 14 5.38 -6.90 -27.53
CA PRO A 14 5.93 -7.63 -28.67
C PRO A 14 5.53 -6.95 -29.98
N ASP A 15 6.53 -6.46 -30.73
CA ASP A 15 6.36 -5.94 -32.08
C ASP A 15 6.01 -7.07 -33.05
N ASP A 16 4.72 -7.37 -33.17
CA ASP A 16 4.16 -8.06 -34.33
C ASP A 16 2.94 -7.28 -34.80
N HIS A 17 3.16 -6.27 -35.65
CA HIS A 17 2.43 -6.01 -36.89
C HIS A 17 2.90 -4.71 -37.55
N HIS A 18 3.40 -4.85 -38.78
CA HIS A 18 3.75 -3.78 -39.71
C HIS A 18 2.73 -2.64 -39.79
N PHE A 19 3.13 -1.43 -39.41
CA PHE A 19 2.65 -0.19 -40.03
C PHE A 19 3.82 0.78 -40.22
N LEU A 20 4.44 0.70 -41.40
CA LEU A 20 5.25 1.79 -41.95
C LEU A 20 4.30 2.95 -42.31
N SER A 21 4.51 4.13 -41.73
CA SER A 21 4.96 5.31 -42.47
C SER A 21 4.74 6.63 -41.72
N LEU A 22 5.73 7.51 -41.88
CA LEU A 22 5.69 8.97 -41.81
C LEU A 22 5.64 9.63 -40.42
N LEU A 23 6.83 9.99 -39.93
CA LEU A 23 7.22 11.39 -39.74
C LEU A 23 8.74 11.50 -39.59
N ASN A 24 9.36 12.13 -40.59
CA ASN A 24 10.79 12.39 -40.71
C ASN A 24 11.02 13.87 -40.43
N LEU A 25 11.54 14.22 -39.26
CA LEU A 25 12.05 15.54 -38.84
C LEU A 25 13.02 15.22 -37.71
N GLY A 26 14.34 15.16 -37.92
CA GLY A 26 15.21 16.30 -38.18
C GLY A 26 16.18 16.41 -37.00
N ASP A 27 17.43 16.00 -37.23
CA ASP A 27 18.52 16.03 -36.25
C ASP A 27 18.75 17.44 -35.67
N HIS A 28 18.50 17.61 -34.37
CA HIS A 28 19.12 18.67 -33.56
C HIS A 28 19.20 18.23 -32.10
N ILE A 29 20.36 17.69 -31.71
CA ILE A 29 20.79 17.52 -30.33
C ILE A 29 21.56 18.79 -29.92
N PRO A 30 21.18 19.50 -28.85
CA PRO A 30 22.11 20.34 -28.12
C PRO A 30 22.60 19.62 -26.86
N ASP A 31 23.92 19.50 -26.76
CA ASP A 31 24.66 19.14 -25.56
C ASP A 31 24.27 20.03 -24.37
N PHE A 32 23.87 19.43 -23.25
CA PHE A 32 23.83 20.12 -21.96
C PHE A 32 25.09 19.81 -21.16
N SER A 33 26.06 20.74 -21.22
CA SER A 33 27.18 20.81 -20.29
C SER A 33 26.74 21.49 -18.98
N PHE A 34 26.75 20.78 -17.85
CA PHE A 34 26.61 21.40 -16.54
C PHE A 34 27.89 22.12 -16.16
N THR A 35 27.83 23.46 -16.09
CA THR A 35 28.90 24.29 -15.53
C THR A 35 28.52 24.64 -14.09
N CYS A 36 29.22 24.07 -13.11
CA CYS A 36 29.09 24.47 -11.70
C CYS A 36 29.68 25.88 -11.50
N LEU A 37 28.83 26.86 -11.20
CA LEU A 37 29.25 28.16 -10.70
C LEU A 37 29.12 28.21 -9.18
N ASN A 38 30.28 28.21 -8.54
CA ASN A 38 30.52 28.42 -7.12
C ASN A 38 30.44 29.93 -6.84
N MET A 39 29.56 30.39 -5.95
CA MET A 39 29.65 31.75 -5.37
C MET A 39 29.75 31.67 -3.84
N LYS A 40 30.95 32.00 -3.34
CA LYS A 40 31.23 32.42 -1.96
C LYS A 40 31.37 33.94 -1.94
N SER A 41 30.84 34.58 -0.87
CA SER A 41 31.22 35.88 -0.26
C SER A 41 29.97 36.64 0.17
N SER A 42 29.86 37.42 1.26
CA SER A 42 30.54 37.57 2.55
C SER A 42 29.85 38.76 3.27
N LYS A 43 29.63 38.67 4.61
CA LYS A 43 29.53 39.79 5.60
C LYS A 43 28.42 40.86 5.38
N SER A 44 27.76 41.49 6.36
CA SER A 44 27.63 41.39 7.82
C SER A 44 26.74 42.57 8.32
N TRP A 45 26.05 42.38 9.46
CA TRP A 45 25.45 43.35 10.41
C TRP A 45 24.18 44.15 10.04
N ASN A 46 23.11 43.94 10.82
CA ASN A 46 22.65 44.94 11.78
C ASN A 46 21.90 44.31 12.96
N LEU A 47 22.26 44.79 14.14
CA LEU A 47 21.81 44.42 15.47
C LEU A 47 20.72 45.43 15.89
N PHE A 48 19.55 44.97 16.32
CA PHE A 48 18.66 45.77 17.16
C PHE A 48 18.13 44.89 18.29
N PHE A 49 18.27 45.40 19.51
CA PHE A 49 17.85 44.80 20.78
C PHE A 49 16.87 45.75 21.47
N PHE A 50 16.06 45.19 22.39
CA PHE A 50 15.22 45.83 23.43
C PHE A 50 13.85 46.36 22.97
N ILE A 51 12.71 46.17 23.67
CA ILE A 51 12.39 45.85 25.07
C ILE A 51 11.07 45.04 25.09
N VAL A 52 10.98 44.02 25.95
CA VAL A 52 9.74 43.36 26.35
C VAL A 52 9.12 44.15 27.52
N THR A 53 7.91 44.68 27.34
CA THR A 53 7.07 45.18 28.43
C THR A 53 5.98 44.17 28.73
N THR A 54 6.09 43.52 29.89
CA THR A 54 5.05 42.73 30.53
C THR A 54 4.00 43.63 31.17
N THR A 55 2.74 43.48 30.78
CA THR A 55 1.58 43.94 31.56
C THR A 55 0.72 42.74 31.94
N ILE A 56 0.63 42.54 33.26
CA ILE A 56 -0.22 41.57 33.94
C ILE A 56 -1.66 42.12 33.94
N SER A 57 -2.63 41.29 33.60
CA SER A 57 -4.04 41.55 33.87
C SER A 57 -4.75 40.23 34.19
N LEU A 58 -5.38 40.19 35.36
CA LEU A 58 -6.09 39.07 35.98
C LEU A 58 -7.37 38.68 35.21
N PRO A 59 -7.89 37.45 35.41
CA PRO A 59 -8.83 36.82 34.49
C PRO A 59 -10.30 37.18 34.80
N LEU A 60 -11.08 37.41 33.74
CA LEU A 60 -12.54 37.31 33.79
C LEU A 60 -12.95 35.85 33.55
N LEU A 61 -13.64 35.28 34.54
CA LEU A 61 -14.40 34.04 34.43
C LEU A 61 -15.48 34.19 33.35
N SER A 62 -15.42 33.37 32.31
CA SER A 62 -16.54 33.11 31.41
C SER A 62 -16.68 31.59 31.26
N LEU A 63 -17.82 31.08 31.72
CA LEU A 63 -18.26 29.70 31.50
C LEU A 63 -18.44 29.50 29.99
N CYS A 64 -17.51 28.77 29.35
CA CYS A 64 -17.77 28.10 28.09
C CYS A 64 -17.89 26.61 28.37
N SER A 65 -19.07 26.08 28.09
CA SER A 65 -19.40 24.67 28.02
C SER A 65 -18.36 23.92 27.18
N SER A 66 -17.71 22.96 27.82
CA SER A 66 -16.82 21.99 27.22
C SER A 66 -17.55 21.16 26.16
N LEU A 67 -17.26 21.42 24.89
CA LEU A 67 -17.30 20.38 23.87
C LEU A 67 -16.14 19.42 24.19
N PRO A 68 -16.33 18.08 24.18
CA PRO A 68 -15.22 17.16 24.37
C PRO A 68 -14.29 17.31 23.17
N SER A 69 -13.12 17.91 23.38
CA SER A 69 -11.98 17.67 22.51
C SER A 69 -11.56 16.23 22.76
N VAL A 70 -11.83 15.36 21.80
CA VAL A 70 -11.25 14.02 21.78
C VAL A 70 -9.80 14.21 21.36
N SER A 71 -8.93 14.62 22.28
CA SER A 71 -7.49 14.49 22.10
C SER A 71 -7.10 13.10 22.59
N GLY A 72 -7.00 12.13 21.67
CA GLY A 72 -6.47 10.82 22.00
C GLY A 72 -5.00 10.96 22.42
N SER A 73 -4.61 10.37 23.55
CA SER A 73 -3.21 10.36 23.97
C SER A 73 -2.42 9.32 23.15
N PRO A 74 -1.08 9.44 23.01
CA PRO A 74 -0.24 8.44 22.34
C PRO A 74 -0.47 7.01 22.86
N GLN A 75 -0.74 6.87 24.16
CA GLN A 75 -1.05 5.59 24.82
C GLN A 75 -2.35 4.94 24.31
N GLN A 76 -3.32 5.73 23.84
CA GLN A 76 -4.56 5.22 23.25
C GLN A 76 -4.33 4.71 21.82
N SER A 77 -3.43 5.36 21.07
CA SER A 77 -3.05 4.92 19.72
C SER A 77 -2.33 3.56 19.77
N GLU A 78 -1.37 3.41 20.68
CA GLU A 78 -0.63 2.16 20.89
C GLU A 78 -1.56 0.99 21.25
N ALA A 79 -2.56 1.22 22.12
CA ALA A 79 -3.51 0.18 22.51
C ALA A 79 -4.42 -0.28 21.35
N ILE A 80 -4.78 0.64 20.44
CA ILE A 80 -5.63 0.32 19.28
C ILE A 80 -4.80 -0.43 18.23
N GLU A 81 -3.55 -0.02 18.00
CA GLU A 81 -2.61 -0.74 17.15
C GLU A 81 -2.35 -2.15 17.68
N GLU A 82 -2.17 -2.32 19.00
CA GLU A 82 -2.01 -3.63 19.63
C GLU A 82 -3.26 -4.50 19.45
N THR A 83 -4.46 -3.92 19.57
CA THR A 83 -5.73 -4.63 19.36
C THR A 83 -5.85 -5.13 17.92
N LEU A 84 -5.57 -4.27 16.94
CA LEU A 84 -5.55 -4.62 15.52
C LEU A 84 -4.55 -5.75 15.26
N LEU A 85 -3.31 -5.58 15.74
CA LEU A 85 -2.25 -6.58 15.58
C LEU A 85 -2.66 -7.92 16.20
N ASN A 86 -3.28 -7.92 17.38
CA ASN A 86 -3.71 -9.14 18.05
C ASN A 86 -4.80 -9.87 17.26
N ARG A 87 -5.78 -9.15 16.71
CA ARG A 87 -6.82 -9.73 15.84
C ARG A 87 -6.23 -10.30 14.55
N LEU A 88 -5.41 -9.53 13.85
CA LEU A 88 -4.75 -9.99 12.63
C LEU A 88 -3.82 -11.18 12.90
N ASN A 89 -3.19 -11.24 14.08
CA ASN A 89 -2.41 -12.40 14.50
C ASN A 89 -3.29 -13.62 14.80
N ALA A 90 -4.49 -13.44 15.37
CA ALA A 90 -5.41 -14.52 15.66
C ALA A 90 -5.97 -15.19 14.39
N ASN A 91 -6.10 -14.44 13.29
CA ASN A 91 -6.56 -14.93 12.00
C ASN A 91 -5.45 -15.56 11.13
N LYS A 92 -4.21 -15.66 11.64
CA LYS A 92 -3.09 -16.27 10.89
C LYS A 92 -3.28 -17.79 10.75
N PRO A 93 -2.73 -18.40 9.68
CA PRO A 93 -2.72 -19.85 9.54
C PRO A 93 -1.99 -20.53 10.68
N SER A 94 -2.30 -21.81 10.87
CA SER A 94 -1.61 -22.62 11.88
C SER A 94 -0.09 -22.64 11.67
N PRO A 95 0.70 -22.86 12.75
CA PRO A 95 2.15 -23.04 12.64
C PRO A 95 2.59 -24.00 11.53
N PHE A 96 1.90 -25.14 11.40
CA PHE A 96 2.19 -26.13 10.38
C PHE A 96 2.00 -25.60 8.94
N GLN A 97 0.91 -24.87 8.69
CA GLN A 97 0.65 -24.28 7.38
C GLN A 97 1.70 -23.23 7.03
N GLN A 98 2.05 -22.37 7.98
CA GLN A 98 3.09 -21.35 7.78
C GLN A 98 4.47 -22.00 7.52
N GLU A 99 4.87 -22.99 8.32
CA GLU A 99 6.12 -23.73 8.10
C GLU A 99 6.14 -24.42 6.73
N SER A 100 5.01 -24.98 6.29
CA SER A 100 4.86 -25.59 4.97
C SER A 100 4.99 -24.56 3.85
N ALA A 101 4.36 -23.39 3.99
CA ALA A 101 4.46 -22.28 3.04
C ALA A 101 5.91 -21.79 2.90
N ALA A 102 6.61 -21.59 4.01
CA ALA A 102 8.03 -21.21 4.02
C ALA A 102 8.92 -22.29 3.37
N ARG A 103 8.64 -23.59 3.61
CA ARG A 103 9.31 -24.69 2.88
C ARG A 103 9.02 -24.66 1.39
N GLY A 104 7.82 -24.25 0.98
CA GLY A 104 7.45 -24.03 -0.42
C GLY A 104 8.31 -22.94 -1.09
N VAL A 105 8.54 -21.82 -0.39
CA VAL A 105 9.45 -20.76 -0.87
C VAL A 105 10.87 -21.31 -1.03
N LEU A 106 11.39 -22.03 -0.02
CA LEU A 106 12.70 -22.67 -0.12
C LEU A 106 12.77 -23.67 -1.29
N HIS A 107 11.74 -24.49 -1.50
CA HIS A 107 11.71 -25.45 -2.59
C HIS A 107 11.76 -24.76 -3.96
N ARG A 108 11.05 -23.65 -4.16
CA ARG A 108 11.10 -22.89 -5.42
C ARG A 108 12.44 -22.17 -5.61
N LEU A 109 13.07 -21.69 -4.53
CA LEU A 109 14.34 -20.96 -4.58
C LEU A 109 15.57 -21.89 -4.72
N LEU A 110 15.63 -22.96 -3.91
CA LEU A 110 16.75 -23.91 -3.81
C LEU A 110 16.21 -25.34 -3.60
N PRO A 111 15.70 -26.00 -4.67
CA PRO A 111 15.03 -27.31 -4.56
C PRO A 111 15.88 -28.39 -3.87
N THR A 112 17.20 -28.37 -4.11
CA THR A 112 18.14 -29.37 -3.56
C THR A 112 18.43 -29.20 -2.07
N HIS A 113 18.05 -28.07 -1.48
CA HIS A 113 18.42 -27.69 -0.10
C HIS A 113 17.26 -27.82 0.89
N VAL A 114 16.09 -28.28 0.45
CA VAL A 114 14.89 -28.38 1.32
C VAL A 114 15.17 -29.20 2.60
N SER A 115 15.96 -30.26 2.50
CA SER A 115 16.35 -31.08 3.66
C SER A 115 17.46 -30.47 4.53
N SER A 116 18.23 -29.51 4.00
CA SER A 116 19.29 -28.82 4.74
C SER A 116 18.75 -27.81 5.77
N PHE A 117 17.47 -27.42 5.66
CA PHE A 117 16.85 -26.44 6.55
C PHE A 117 15.68 -27.03 7.34
N HIS A 118 15.63 -26.70 8.62
CA HIS A 118 14.47 -26.92 9.48
C HIS A 118 13.80 -25.59 9.82
N PHE A 119 12.51 -25.48 9.52
CA PHE A 119 11.70 -24.30 9.83
C PHE A 119 10.76 -24.59 11.00
N LYS A 120 10.63 -23.61 11.90
CA LYS A 120 9.76 -23.71 13.07
C LYS A 120 9.14 -22.36 13.44
N ILE A 121 7.82 -22.33 13.62
CA ILE A 121 7.13 -21.17 14.18
C ILE A 121 7.34 -21.12 15.70
N ILE A 122 7.61 -19.92 16.21
CA ILE A 122 7.80 -19.61 17.63
C ILE A 122 6.90 -18.45 18.05
N THR A 123 6.74 -18.25 19.36
CA THR A 123 5.92 -17.14 19.86
C THR A 123 6.75 -15.85 19.97
N LYS A 124 6.08 -14.71 20.15
CA LYS A 124 6.77 -13.44 20.43
C LYS A 124 7.53 -13.48 21.76
N ASP A 125 7.13 -14.31 22.71
CA ASP A 125 7.82 -14.44 24.01
C ASP A 125 9.23 -15.02 23.81
N ASP A 126 9.37 -15.98 22.90
CA ASP A 126 10.67 -16.53 22.49
C ASP A 126 11.58 -15.47 21.82
N CYS A 127 10.98 -14.35 21.40
CA CYS A 127 11.59 -13.22 20.72
C CYS A 127 11.61 -11.94 21.59
N GLY A 128 11.42 -12.03 22.92
CA GLY A 128 11.45 -10.85 23.80
C GLY A 128 10.29 -9.87 23.58
N GLY A 129 9.11 -10.38 23.22
CA GLY A 129 7.87 -9.61 23.05
C GLY A 129 7.62 -9.09 21.63
N ASN A 130 8.59 -9.20 20.73
CA ASN A 130 8.50 -8.68 19.36
C ASN A 130 8.46 -9.79 18.31
N SER A 131 8.04 -9.48 17.09
CA SER A 131 8.25 -10.40 15.97
C SER A 131 9.74 -10.52 15.65
N CYS A 132 10.21 -11.74 15.37
CA CYS A 132 11.62 -11.98 15.09
C CYS A 132 11.85 -13.23 14.24
N PHE A 133 13.08 -13.37 13.76
CA PHE A 133 13.62 -14.66 13.32
C PHE A 133 14.91 -15.01 14.08
N GLN A 134 15.15 -16.31 14.21
CA GLN A 134 16.34 -16.89 14.85
C GLN A 134 16.99 -17.90 13.91
N ILE A 135 18.31 -17.83 13.74
CA ILE A 135 19.09 -18.74 12.89
C ILE A 135 20.15 -19.40 13.77
N SER A 136 20.24 -20.73 13.74
CA SER A 136 21.30 -21.46 14.44
C SER A 136 21.61 -22.79 13.75
N ASN A 137 22.70 -23.45 14.15
CA ASN A 137 23.02 -24.78 13.65
C ASN A 137 22.04 -25.80 14.23
N TYR A 138 21.57 -26.72 13.40
CA TYR A 138 20.75 -27.83 13.85
C TYR A 138 21.62 -28.78 14.68
N ARG A 139 21.21 -29.08 15.91
CA ARG A 139 21.97 -29.93 16.83
C ARG A 139 21.50 -31.38 16.69
N SER A 140 22.02 -32.10 15.70
CA SER A 140 21.82 -33.55 15.56
C SER A 140 23.09 -34.26 15.07
N SER A 141 23.24 -35.51 15.48
CA SER A 141 24.41 -36.36 15.22
C SER A 141 24.21 -37.31 14.02
N SER A 142 23.06 -37.26 13.36
CA SER A 142 22.71 -38.12 12.23
C SER A 142 23.13 -37.49 10.90
N GLY A 143 23.79 -38.24 10.01
CA GLY A 143 24.29 -37.73 8.73
C GLY A 143 23.23 -37.11 7.79
N ASP A 144 21.96 -37.48 7.95
CA ASP A 144 20.82 -36.99 7.15
C ASP A 144 20.01 -35.86 7.83
N SER A 145 20.48 -35.31 8.96
CA SER A 145 19.77 -34.19 9.60
C SER A 145 19.93 -32.87 8.85
N PRO A 146 18.97 -31.94 9.00
CA PRO A 146 19.16 -30.56 8.59
C PRO A 146 20.47 -29.99 9.15
N GLU A 147 21.03 -29.00 8.46
CA GLU A 147 22.25 -28.30 8.87
C GLU A 147 21.90 -27.04 9.67
N ILE A 148 20.86 -26.33 9.23
CA ILE A 148 20.44 -25.03 9.78
C ILE A 148 19.00 -25.12 10.26
N ILE A 149 18.73 -24.55 11.43
CA ILE A 149 17.37 -24.28 11.92
C ILE A 149 17.09 -22.78 11.84
N ILE A 150 15.95 -22.44 11.25
CA ILE A 150 15.40 -21.09 11.24
C ILE A 150 14.07 -21.12 11.97
N LYS A 151 13.96 -20.29 13.01
CA LYS A 151 12.70 -20.08 13.73
C LYS A 151 12.19 -18.68 13.44
N GLY A 152 10.88 -18.48 13.40
CA GLY A 152 10.30 -17.15 13.23
C GLY A 152 8.90 -17.04 13.81
N THR A 153 8.45 -15.82 14.06
CA THR A 153 7.08 -15.58 14.56
C THR A 153 6.00 -15.76 13.50
N THR A 154 6.38 -15.69 12.22
CA THR A 154 5.53 -15.94 11.05
C THR A 154 6.32 -16.63 9.96
N ALA A 155 5.64 -17.13 8.93
CA ALA A 155 6.33 -17.63 7.73
C ALA A 155 7.17 -16.55 7.03
N VAL A 156 6.70 -15.30 6.95
CA VAL A 156 7.50 -14.15 6.48
C VAL A 156 8.79 -13.99 7.29
N ASP A 157 8.74 -14.14 8.61
CA ASP A 157 9.94 -14.05 9.45
C ASP A 157 10.91 -15.20 9.17
N ILE A 158 10.39 -16.42 8.99
CA ILE A 158 11.19 -17.59 8.61
C ILE A 158 11.86 -17.38 7.25
N THR A 159 11.13 -16.92 6.24
CA THR A 159 11.68 -16.67 4.90
C THR A 159 12.66 -15.50 4.90
N SER A 160 12.44 -14.48 5.72
CA SER A 160 13.40 -13.40 5.95
C SER A 160 14.69 -13.93 6.60
N GLY A 161 14.57 -14.85 7.56
CA GLY A 161 15.71 -15.54 8.15
C GLY A 161 16.48 -16.41 7.15
N LEU A 162 15.77 -17.09 6.25
CA LEU A 162 16.37 -17.82 5.13
C LEU A 162 17.15 -16.87 4.22
N HIS A 163 16.53 -15.77 3.79
CA HIS A 163 17.19 -14.76 2.96
C HIS A 163 18.42 -14.17 3.66
N TRP A 164 18.32 -13.85 4.95
CA TRP A 164 19.42 -13.36 5.76
C TRP A 164 20.59 -14.35 5.79
N TYR A 165 20.31 -15.63 6.03
CA TYR A 165 21.33 -16.68 6.01
C TYR A 165 22.00 -16.79 4.63
N LEU A 166 21.21 -16.86 3.56
CA LEU A 166 21.71 -16.96 2.19
C LEU A 166 22.58 -15.75 1.83
N LYS A 167 22.18 -14.54 2.22
CA LYS A 167 22.93 -13.31 1.96
C LYS A 167 24.25 -13.24 2.72
N TYR A 168 24.22 -13.44 4.03
CA TYR A 168 25.37 -13.15 4.89
C TYR A 168 26.32 -14.33 5.11
N TRP A 169 25.84 -15.58 4.99
CA TRP A 169 26.68 -16.78 5.10
C TRP A 169 27.03 -17.38 3.76
N CYS A 170 26.09 -17.36 2.79
CA CYS A 170 26.30 -17.99 1.49
C CYS A 170 26.68 -16.99 0.38
N GLY A 171 26.70 -15.68 0.66
CA GLY A 171 27.02 -14.65 -0.34
C GLY A 171 26.03 -14.58 -1.51
N ALA A 172 24.82 -15.08 -1.32
CA ALA A 172 23.78 -15.11 -2.35
C ALA A 172 23.02 -13.77 -2.44
N HIS A 173 22.36 -13.55 -3.57
CA HIS A 173 21.51 -12.39 -3.81
C HIS A 173 20.21 -12.79 -4.50
N VAL A 174 19.11 -12.12 -4.16
CA VAL A 174 17.80 -12.32 -4.80
C VAL A 174 17.19 -10.96 -5.13
N SER A 175 17.07 -10.67 -6.43
CA SER A 175 16.34 -9.52 -6.98
C SER A 175 15.36 -9.97 -8.07
N TRP A 176 14.69 -9.01 -8.71
CA TRP A 176 13.87 -9.29 -9.88
C TRP A 176 14.72 -9.68 -11.09
N ASP A 177 14.16 -10.48 -11.98
CA ASP A 177 14.86 -10.98 -13.18
C ASP A 177 15.47 -9.82 -14.01
N LYS A 178 14.75 -8.70 -14.16
CA LYS A 178 15.26 -7.51 -14.88
C LYS A 178 16.33 -6.71 -14.12
N THR A 179 16.45 -6.85 -12.79
CA THR A 179 17.44 -6.13 -11.96
C THR A 179 18.61 -7.03 -11.54
N GLY A 180 18.86 -8.11 -12.30
CA GLY A 180 19.98 -9.03 -12.10
C GLY A 180 19.60 -10.41 -11.56
N GLY A 181 18.33 -10.63 -11.23
CA GLY A 181 17.77 -11.92 -10.81
C GLY A 181 18.39 -12.49 -9.53
N ALA A 182 18.36 -13.81 -9.42
CA ALA A 182 18.90 -14.53 -8.27
C ALA A 182 20.32 -15.05 -8.54
N GLN A 183 21.31 -14.56 -7.79
CA GLN A 183 22.66 -15.11 -7.75
C GLN A 183 22.74 -16.13 -6.62
N LEU A 184 22.56 -17.42 -6.96
CA LEU A 184 22.53 -18.53 -6.01
C LEU A 184 23.74 -19.47 -6.14
N GLY A 185 24.64 -19.23 -7.08
CA GLY A 185 25.79 -20.09 -7.38
C GLY A 185 26.83 -20.12 -6.25
N SER A 186 26.82 -19.14 -5.36
CA SER A 186 27.67 -19.11 -4.16
C SER A 186 27.14 -19.97 -3.00
N VAL A 187 25.89 -20.48 -3.08
CA VAL A 187 25.31 -21.33 -2.04
C VAL A 187 25.98 -22.72 -2.06
N PRO A 188 26.66 -23.15 -0.98
CA PRO A 188 27.31 -24.46 -0.94
C PRO A 188 26.30 -25.61 -1.09
N LYS A 189 26.79 -26.78 -1.51
CA LYS A 189 25.96 -27.98 -1.61
C LYS A 189 25.44 -28.41 -0.23
N PRO A 190 24.30 -29.12 -0.17
CA PRO A 190 23.84 -29.78 1.06
C PRO A 190 24.96 -30.59 1.72
N GLY A 191 25.09 -30.47 3.05
CA GLY A 191 26.16 -31.03 3.87
C GLY A 191 27.42 -30.17 3.96
N SER A 192 27.42 -28.98 3.35
CA SER A 192 28.55 -28.03 3.38
C SER A 192 28.10 -26.59 3.62
N LEU A 193 26.89 -26.38 4.15
CA LEU A 193 26.40 -25.04 4.47
C LEU A 193 27.25 -24.41 5.60
N PRO A 194 27.61 -23.11 5.50
CA PRO A 194 28.48 -22.49 6.49
C PRO A 194 27.81 -22.43 7.88
N PRO A 195 28.45 -22.94 8.94
CA PRO A 195 27.84 -22.94 10.26
C PRO A 195 27.73 -21.52 10.82
N VAL A 196 26.66 -21.27 11.56
CA VAL A 196 26.44 -20.03 12.32
C VAL A 196 27.28 -20.08 13.60
N LYS A 197 28.15 -19.09 13.80
CA LYS A 197 29.02 -18.99 14.98
C LYS A 197 28.26 -18.48 16.21
N ASP A 198 28.89 -18.56 17.38
CA ASP A 198 28.46 -17.87 18.62
C ASP A 198 27.04 -18.21 19.11
N GLY A 199 26.57 -19.43 18.81
CA GLY A 199 25.30 -19.95 19.32
C GLY A 199 24.05 -19.60 18.49
N GLY A 200 24.18 -18.74 17.48
CA GLY A 200 23.09 -18.34 16.60
C GLY A 200 22.93 -16.83 16.46
N VAL A 201 21.97 -16.40 15.65
CA VAL A 201 21.59 -15.00 15.46
C VAL A 201 20.09 -14.86 15.68
N MET A 202 19.67 -13.80 16.38
CA MET A 202 18.28 -13.41 16.52
C MET A 202 18.12 -11.96 16.03
N ILE A 203 17.18 -11.73 15.12
CA ILE A 203 16.86 -10.40 14.59
C ILE A 203 15.38 -10.11 14.86
N GLN A 204 15.11 -9.11 15.68
CA GLN A 204 13.76 -8.59 15.92
C GLN A 204 13.36 -7.61 14.82
N ARG A 205 12.08 -7.63 14.45
CA ARG A 205 11.51 -6.62 13.57
C ARG A 205 11.45 -5.28 14.30
N PRO A 206 11.96 -4.19 13.71
CA PRO A 206 11.97 -2.88 14.36
C PRO A 206 10.61 -2.17 14.28
N VAL A 207 9.71 -2.65 13.42
CA VAL A 207 8.38 -2.08 13.17
C VAL A 207 7.38 -3.22 12.98
N PRO A 208 6.09 -3.02 13.33
CA PRO A 208 5.06 -4.05 13.15
C PRO A 208 4.69 -4.26 11.68
N TRP A 209 4.85 -3.25 10.83
CA TRP A 209 4.45 -3.29 9.42
C TRP A 209 5.60 -2.95 8.48
N ASN A 210 5.83 -3.84 7.50
CA ASN A 210 6.65 -3.61 6.33
C ASN A 210 5.71 -3.65 5.13
N TYR A 211 5.30 -2.46 4.69
CA TYR A 211 4.37 -2.27 3.59
C TYR A 211 5.09 -2.35 2.24
N TYR A 212 4.38 -2.81 1.22
CA TYR A 212 4.90 -2.85 -0.15
C TYR A 212 3.81 -2.52 -1.17
N GLN A 213 4.26 -1.93 -2.29
CA GLN A 213 3.53 -1.53 -3.51
C GLN A 213 2.94 -0.11 -3.49
N ASN A 214 2.78 0.49 -4.67
CA ASN A 214 1.97 1.68 -4.88
C ASN A 214 0.73 1.26 -5.70
N VAL A 215 -0.41 1.93 -5.53
CA VAL A 215 -1.62 1.67 -6.33
C VAL A 215 -1.34 1.74 -7.84
N VAL A 216 -0.42 2.62 -8.26
CA VAL A 216 -0.02 2.78 -9.68
C VAL A 216 0.80 1.60 -10.21
N THR A 217 1.49 0.85 -9.35
CA THR A 217 2.27 -0.33 -9.75
C THR A 217 1.39 -1.42 -10.37
N SER A 218 0.10 -1.45 -10.00
CA SER A 218 -0.88 -2.36 -10.59
C SER A 218 -1.07 -2.19 -12.10
N SER A 219 -0.89 -0.96 -12.62
CA SER A 219 -1.02 -0.64 -14.04
C SER A 219 0.32 -0.61 -14.76
N TYR A 220 1.35 -0.06 -14.12
CA TYR A 220 2.66 0.08 -14.74
C TYR A 220 3.44 -1.23 -14.84
N SER A 221 3.33 -2.10 -13.83
CA SER A 221 4.12 -3.33 -13.77
C SER A 221 3.24 -4.59 -13.83
N TYR A 222 2.18 -4.65 -13.03
CA TYR A 222 1.51 -5.93 -12.73
C TYR A 222 0.41 -6.32 -13.71
N VAL A 223 -0.03 -5.40 -14.58
CA VAL A 223 -1.26 -5.56 -15.38
C VAL A 223 -1.26 -6.84 -16.21
N TRP A 224 -0.10 -7.25 -16.74
CA TRP A 224 0.01 -8.45 -17.60
C TRP A 224 0.57 -9.67 -16.87
N TRP A 225 0.75 -9.60 -15.55
CA TRP A 225 1.28 -10.72 -14.79
C TRP A 225 0.26 -11.85 -14.65
N ASP A 226 0.74 -13.06 -14.88
CA ASP A 226 0.02 -14.28 -14.56
C ASP A 226 0.34 -14.76 -13.14
N TRP A 227 -0.21 -15.92 -12.76
CA TRP A 227 0.07 -16.52 -11.47
C TRP A 227 1.55 -16.86 -11.28
N VAL A 228 2.25 -17.32 -12.33
CA VAL A 228 3.66 -17.72 -12.22
C VAL A 228 4.52 -16.53 -11.83
N ARG A 229 4.27 -15.35 -12.41
CA ARG A 229 4.98 -14.13 -12.03
C ARG A 229 4.57 -13.61 -10.65
N TRP A 230 3.29 -13.67 -10.30
CA TRP A 230 2.82 -13.30 -8.96
C TRP A 230 3.37 -14.20 -7.85
N GLU A 231 3.48 -15.50 -8.09
CA GLU A 231 4.08 -16.43 -7.14
C GLU A 231 5.53 -16.04 -6.81
N LYS A 232 6.33 -15.72 -7.83
CA LYS A 232 7.69 -15.21 -7.64
C LYS A 232 7.71 -13.90 -6.86
N GLU A 233 6.76 -12.99 -7.11
CA GLU A 233 6.71 -11.71 -6.40
C GLU A 233 6.40 -11.91 -4.92
N ILE A 234 5.43 -12.75 -4.59
CA ILE A 234 5.05 -13.00 -3.19
C ILE A 234 6.16 -13.73 -2.44
N ASP A 235 6.87 -14.65 -3.09
CA ASP A 235 8.07 -15.26 -2.53
C ASP A 235 9.17 -14.21 -2.25
N TRP A 236 9.40 -13.30 -3.20
CA TRP A 236 10.34 -12.20 -3.01
C TRP A 236 9.91 -11.28 -1.86
N MET A 237 8.64 -10.88 -1.79
CA MET A 237 8.06 -10.12 -0.67
C MET A 237 8.36 -10.79 0.67
N ALA A 238 8.16 -12.11 0.78
CA ALA A 238 8.41 -12.86 2.00
C ALA A 238 9.90 -12.93 2.36
N LEU A 239 10.79 -13.05 1.37
CA LEU A 239 12.25 -12.98 1.57
C LEU A 239 12.71 -11.59 2.04
N GLN A 240 12.04 -10.52 1.61
CA GLN A 240 12.34 -9.14 2.04
C GLN A 240 11.66 -8.74 3.37
N GLY A 241 10.85 -9.63 3.97
CA GLY A 241 10.16 -9.34 5.22
C GLY A 241 8.92 -8.45 5.09
N VAL A 242 8.35 -8.35 3.89
CA VAL A 242 7.09 -7.64 3.64
C VAL A 242 5.95 -8.43 4.29
N ASN A 243 5.14 -7.75 5.10
CA ASN A 243 4.00 -8.35 5.79
C ASN A 243 2.68 -7.57 5.63
N LEU A 244 2.70 -6.43 4.93
CA LEU A 244 1.51 -5.63 4.62
C LEU A 244 1.46 -5.25 3.13
N PRO A 245 1.31 -6.22 2.20
CA PRO A 245 1.24 -5.92 0.77
C PRO A 245 -0.15 -5.42 0.33
N LEU A 246 -0.19 -4.53 -0.65
CA LEU A 246 -1.42 -4.18 -1.37
C LEU A 246 -1.92 -5.35 -2.23
N ALA A 247 -3.24 -5.56 -2.30
CA ALA A 247 -3.85 -6.65 -3.07
C ALA A 247 -5.09 -6.17 -3.85
N PHE A 248 -4.87 -5.46 -4.96
CA PHE A 248 -5.90 -4.77 -5.74
C PHE A 248 -6.36 -5.51 -7.00
N THR A 249 -5.78 -6.67 -7.30
CA THR A 249 -6.05 -7.45 -8.53
C THR A 249 -7.53 -7.82 -8.60
N GLY A 250 -8.15 -7.63 -9.77
CA GLY A 250 -9.54 -8.07 -10.03
C GLY A 250 -10.65 -7.30 -9.32
N GLN A 251 -10.39 -6.16 -8.68
CA GLN A 251 -11.44 -5.41 -7.96
C GLN A 251 -12.61 -4.95 -8.85
N GLU A 252 -12.40 -4.79 -10.16
CA GLU A 252 -13.47 -4.47 -11.12
C GLU A 252 -14.53 -5.59 -11.19
N ALA A 253 -14.15 -6.85 -10.93
CA ALA A 253 -15.09 -7.96 -10.87
C ALA A 253 -15.99 -7.87 -9.62
N ILE A 254 -15.46 -7.33 -8.52
CA ILE A 254 -16.25 -7.05 -7.31
C ILE A 254 -17.19 -5.87 -7.61
N TRP A 255 -16.69 -4.79 -8.21
CA TRP A 255 -17.51 -3.65 -8.60
C TRP A 255 -18.64 -4.03 -9.56
N GLN A 256 -18.39 -4.89 -10.54
CA GLN A 256 -19.45 -5.37 -11.46
C GLN A 256 -20.59 -6.05 -10.68
N LYS A 257 -20.28 -6.87 -9.67
CA LYS A 257 -21.28 -7.55 -8.83
C LYS A 257 -22.04 -6.56 -7.96
N VAL A 258 -21.33 -5.66 -7.29
CA VAL A 258 -21.94 -4.63 -6.44
C VAL A 258 -22.87 -3.75 -7.26
N PHE A 259 -22.41 -3.19 -8.38
CA PHE A 259 -23.22 -2.33 -9.22
C PHE A 259 -24.47 -3.02 -9.81
N ALA A 260 -24.41 -4.34 -10.03
CA ALA A 260 -25.60 -5.11 -10.42
C ALA A 260 -26.69 -5.09 -9.33
N GLU A 261 -26.34 -5.05 -8.04
CA GLU A 261 -27.31 -4.90 -6.93
C GLU A 261 -28.00 -3.53 -6.94
N PHE A 262 -27.35 -2.52 -7.51
CA PHE A 262 -27.88 -1.16 -7.70
C PHE A 262 -28.50 -0.93 -9.09
N ASN A 263 -28.88 -2.01 -9.80
CA ASN A 263 -29.50 -2.00 -11.13
C ASN A 263 -28.66 -1.37 -12.25
N ILE A 264 -27.34 -1.25 -12.08
CA ILE A 264 -26.42 -0.84 -13.15
C ILE A 264 -26.11 -2.08 -13.99
N THR A 265 -26.29 -1.99 -15.30
CA THR A 265 -26.09 -3.13 -16.19
C THR A 265 -24.60 -3.34 -16.49
N LYS A 266 -24.26 -4.53 -17.00
CA LYS A 266 -22.91 -4.81 -17.51
C LYS A 266 -22.48 -3.88 -18.65
N GLN A 267 -23.42 -3.35 -19.42
CA GLN A 267 -23.11 -2.42 -20.50
C GLN A 267 -22.81 -1.02 -19.95
N ASP A 268 -23.49 -0.61 -18.88
CA ASP A 268 -23.28 0.68 -18.23
C ASP A 268 -21.87 0.77 -17.62
N VAL A 269 -21.40 -0.30 -16.95
CA VAL A 269 -20.05 -0.31 -16.35
C VAL A 269 -18.90 -0.25 -17.38
N ASN A 270 -19.16 -0.53 -18.66
CA ASN A 270 -18.13 -0.49 -19.71
C ASN A 270 -17.55 0.91 -19.92
N ASN A 271 -18.35 1.95 -19.66
CA ASN A 271 -17.92 3.35 -19.78
C ASN A 271 -17.29 3.88 -18.47
N PHE A 272 -17.46 3.13 -17.38
CA PHE A 272 -16.92 3.46 -16.06
C PHE A 272 -15.51 2.89 -15.86
N PHE A 273 -15.31 1.59 -16.14
CA PHE A 273 -13.99 0.99 -15.97
C PHE A 273 -12.99 1.52 -17.02
N GLY A 274 -11.77 1.80 -16.58
CA GLY A 274 -10.64 1.97 -17.50
C GLY A 274 -10.24 0.65 -18.15
N GLY A 275 -9.43 0.74 -19.21
CA GLY A 275 -8.72 -0.40 -19.78
C GLY A 275 -7.66 -0.94 -18.82
N PRO A 276 -7.17 -2.18 -19.04
CA PRO A 276 -6.26 -2.86 -18.09
C PRO A 276 -5.07 -2.02 -17.64
N ALA A 277 -4.40 -1.35 -18.58
CA ALA A 277 -3.19 -0.56 -18.33
C ALA A 277 -3.47 0.81 -17.67
N PHE A 278 -4.73 1.16 -17.42
CA PHE A 278 -5.15 2.45 -16.88
C PHE A 278 -5.98 2.31 -15.59
N LEU A 279 -6.08 1.10 -15.04
CA LEU A 279 -6.93 0.81 -13.90
C LEU A 279 -6.53 1.56 -12.63
N ALA A 280 -5.25 1.84 -12.41
CA ALA A 280 -4.80 2.58 -11.23
C ALA A 280 -5.49 3.94 -11.12
N TRP A 281 -5.45 4.74 -12.19
CA TRP A 281 -6.10 6.06 -12.24
C TRP A 281 -7.61 5.96 -12.32
N ALA A 282 -8.16 4.92 -12.94
CA ALA A 282 -9.59 4.68 -12.91
C ALA A 282 -10.10 4.45 -11.47
N ARG A 283 -9.39 3.64 -10.68
CA ARG A 283 -9.72 3.33 -9.27
C ARG A 283 -9.60 4.54 -8.36
N MET A 284 -8.65 5.43 -8.63
CA MET A 284 -8.47 6.70 -7.91
C MET A 284 -9.46 7.80 -8.36
N GLY A 285 -10.34 7.52 -9.33
CA GLY A 285 -11.33 8.47 -9.80
C GLY A 285 -10.77 9.59 -10.68
N ASN A 286 -9.59 9.39 -11.28
CA ASN A 286 -8.99 10.39 -12.17
C ASN A 286 -9.53 10.28 -13.60
N LEU A 287 -9.76 9.06 -14.07
CA LEU A 287 -10.26 8.78 -15.42
C LEU A 287 -11.34 7.70 -15.41
N HIS A 288 -12.06 7.56 -16.51
CA HIS A 288 -12.99 6.45 -16.73
C HIS A 288 -13.06 6.08 -18.22
N GLY A 289 -13.37 4.82 -18.54
CA GLY A 289 -13.58 4.33 -19.91
C GLY A 289 -12.34 4.25 -20.83
N TRP A 290 -11.28 5.02 -20.60
CA TRP A 290 -10.10 5.07 -21.45
C TRP A 290 -9.40 3.72 -21.57
N GLY A 291 -9.16 3.24 -22.79
CA GLY A 291 -8.56 1.93 -23.08
C GLY A 291 -9.46 0.73 -22.82
N GLY A 292 -10.72 0.95 -22.41
CA GLY A 292 -11.72 -0.09 -22.22
C GLY A 292 -12.45 -0.49 -23.51
N PRO A 293 -13.50 -1.32 -23.42
CA PRO A 293 -14.05 -1.91 -22.17
C PRO A 293 -13.28 -3.16 -21.71
N LEU A 294 -13.42 -3.51 -20.44
CA LEU A 294 -12.94 -4.79 -19.91
C LEU A 294 -13.85 -5.94 -20.34
N THR A 295 -13.26 -7.03 -20.84
CA THR A 295 -14.04 -8.22 -21.21
C THR A 295 -14.41 -9.05 -19.96
N GLU A 296 -15.52 -9.79 -20.03
CA GLU A 296 -15.91 -10.72 -18.96
C GLU A 296 -14.82 -11.77 -18.67
N ASN A 297 -14.12 -12.24 -19.70
CA ASN A 297 -13.00 -13.17 -19.55
C ASN A 297 -11.85 -12.55 -18.75
N TRP A 298 -11.55 -11.26 -18.97
CA TRP A 298 -10.57 -10.53 -18.17
C TRP A 298 -10.98 -10.47 -16.69
N LEU A 299 -12.21 -10.03 -16.42
CA LEU A 299 -12.74 -9.93 -15.04
C LEU A 299 -12.67 -11.27 -14.30
N ASN A 300 -13.10 -12.35 -14.94
CA ASN A 300 -13.06 -13.69 -14.35
C ASN A 300 -11.62 -14.16 -14.09
N LYS A 301 -10.69 -13.94 -15.03
CA LYS A 301 -9.28 -14.30 -14.83
C LYS A 301 -8.65 -13.50 -13.69
N GLN A 302 -8.89 -12.20 -13.62
CA GLN A 302 -8.34 -11.34 -12.58
C GLN A 302 -8.93 -11.67 -11.19
N LEU A 303 -10.22 -11.99 -11.11
CA LEU A 303 -10.85 -12.46 -9.86
C LEU A 303 -10.22 -13.76 -9.37
N MET A 304 -10.00 -14.74 -10.26
CA MET A 304 -9.33 -16.00 -9.90
C MET A 304 -7.87 -15.78 -9.49
N LEU A 305 -7.15 -14.92 -10.22
CA LEU A 305 -5.78 -14.55 -9.90
C LEU A 305 -5.67 -13.94 -8.50
N GLN A 306 -6.58 -13.01 -8.15
CA GLN A 306 -6.63 -12.41 -6.82
C GLN A 306 -6.85 -13.45 -5.71
N LYS A 307 -7.72 -14.44 -5.93
CA LYS A 307 -7.91 -15.52 -4.94
C LYS A 307 -6.62 -16.32 -4.70
N HIS A 308 -5.84 -16.59 -5.76
CA HIS A 308 -4.54 -17.23 -5.61
C HIS A 308 -3.51 -16.34 -4.88
N ILE A 309 -3.47 -15.04 -5.22
CA ILE A 309 -2.59 -14.05 -4.57
C ILE A 309 -2.90 -14.01 -3.06
N LEU A 310 -4.17 -13.82 -2.69
CA LEU A 310 -4.59 -13.73 -1.29
C LEU A 310 -4.27 -15.02 -0.53
N SER A 311 -4.57 -16.20 -1.11
CA SER A 311 -4.25 -17.48 -0.48
C SER A 311 -2.77 -17.59 -0.14
N ARG A 312 -1.87 -17.23 -1.07
CA ARG A 312 -0.43 -17.32 -0.83
C ARG A 312 0.09 -16.28 0.16
N MET A 313 -0.43 -15.04 0.11
CA MET A 313 -0.09 -14.01 1.10
C MET A 313 -0.46 -14.47 2.51
N ILE A 314 -1.66 -15.01 2.69
CA ILE A 314 -2.16 -15.50 3.97
C ILE A 314 -1.36 -16.70 4.46
N GLU A 315 -1.09 -17.69 3.60
CA GLU A 315 -0.24 -18.86 3.91
C GLU A 315 1.14 -18.46 4.47
N LEU A 316 1.71 -17.37 3.97
CA LEU A 316 3.00 -16.83 4.42
C LEU A 316 2.87 -15.94 5.67
N GLY A 317 1.66 -15.68 6.16
CA GLY A 317 1.41 -14.84 7.33
C GLY A 317 1.46 -13.33 7.05
N MET A 318 1.30 -12.92 5.78
CA MET A 318 1.11 -11.52 5.39
C MET A 318 -0.34 -11.08 5.65
N THR A 319 -0.54 -9.79 5.86
CA THR A 319 -1.86 -9.15 5.91
C THR A 319 -2.09 -8.39 4.61
N PRO A 320 -2.93 -8.89 3.69
CA PRO A 320 -3.22 -8.17 2.45
C PRO A 320 -4.05 -6.91 2.73
N VAL A 321 -3.77 -5.82 2.03
CA VAL A 321 -4.60 -4.60 2.05
C VAL A 321 -5.57 -4.65 0.87
N LEU A 322 -6.87 -4.70 1.18
CA LEU A 322 -7.93 -4.76 0.16
C LEU A 322 -8.44 -3.36 -0.22
N PRO A 323 -9.00 -3.16 -1.41
CA PRO A 323 -9.60 -1.88 -1.78
C PRO A 323 -10.87 -1.56 -0.97
N SER A 324 -11.28 -0.30 -0.98
CA SER A 324 -12.57 0.17 -0.47
C SER A 324 -13.19 1.24 -1.39
N PHE A 325 -14.39 1.70 -1.05
CA PHE A 325 -15.12 2.72 -1.77
C PHE A 325 -14.71 4.13 -1.34
N SER A 326 -14.29 4.96 -2.30
CA SER A 326 -13.91 6.36 -2.08
C SER A 326 -14.95 7.39 -2.57
N GLY A 327 -16.12 6.96 -3.06
CA GLY A 327 -17.18 7.85 -3.55
C GLY A 327 -17.33 7.90 -5.07
N ASN A 328 -16.36 7.40 -5.85
CA ASN A 328 -16.41 7.42 -7.31
C ASN A 328 -17.42 6.40 -7.86
N VAL A 329 -18.36 6.86 -8.69
CA VAL A 329 -19.48 6.06 -9.21
C VAL A 329 -19.67 6.20 -10.72
N PRO A 330 -20.33 5.25 -11.40
CA PRO A 330 -20.73 5.39 -12.79
C PRO A 330 -21.73 6.55 -13.00
N ALA A 331 -21.70 7.16 -14.18
CA ALA A 331 -22.62 8.24 -14.55
C ALA A 331 -24.09 7.77 -14.50
N GLU A 332 -24.31 6.50 -14.85
CA GLU A 332 -25.60 5.83 -14.92
C GLU A 332 -26.29 5.74 -13.54
N LEU A 333 -25.52 5.77 -12.44
CA LEU A 333 -26.08 5.82 -11.10
C LEU A 333 -27.00 7.04 -10.92
N LYS A 334 -26.68 8.18 -11.54
CA LYS A 334 -27.51 9.39 -11.49
C LYS A 334 -28.83 9.23 -12.26
N ALA A 335 -28.86 8.41 -13.31
CA ALA A 335 -30.08 8.10 -14.05
C ALA A 335 -31.00 7.16 -13.24
N ILE A 336 -30.42 6.17 -12.56
CA ILE A 336 -31.16 5.20 -11.73
C ILE A 336 -31.64 5.85 -10.41
N PHE A 337 -30.81 6.70 -9.81
CA PHE A 337 -31.11 7.45 -8.59
C PHE A 337 -31.08 8.97 -8.85
N PRO A 338 -32.11 9.57 -9.48
CA PRO A 338 -32.12 10.99 -9.83
C PRO A 338 -31.94 11.94 -8.65
N LYS A 339 -32.37 11.51 -7.45
CA LYS A 339 -32.26 12.27 -6.20
C LYS A 339 -30.87 12.18 -5.55
N ALA A 340 -30.02 11.25 -5.98
CA ALA A 340 -28.69 11.08 -5.43
C ALA A 340 -27.85 12.35 -5.65
N ASN A 341 -27.16 12.83 -4.63
CA ASN A 341 -26.28 13.98 -4.74
C ASN A 341 -24.96 13.55 -5.37
N ILE A 342 -24.89 13.61 -6.70
CA ILE A 342 -23.71 13.21 -7.48
C ILE A 342 -23.20 14.45 -8.21
N SER A 343 -21.94 14.77 -7.97
CA SER A 343 -21.23 15.87 -8.62
C SER A 343 -20.24 15.33 -9.64
N ARG A 344 -19.92 16.14 -10.65
CA ARG A 344 -18.91 15.80 -11.64
C ARG A 344 -17.61 16.50 -11.27
N LEU A 345 -16.52 15.74 -11.14
CA LEU A 345 -15.19 16.27 -10.82
C LEU A 345 -14.58 17.03 -12.00
N GLY A 346 -13.51 17.77 -11.72
CA GLY A 346 -12.74 18.49 -12.72
C GLY A 346 -11.97 17.57 -13.66
N ASP A 347 -11.36 18.19 -14.69
CA ASP A 347 -10.47 17.50 -15.61
C ASP A 347 -9.15 17.15 -14.91
N TRP A 348 -8.76 15.88 -15.04
CA TRP A 348 -7.46 15.37 -14.62
C TRP A 348 -6.70 14.99 -15.88
N ASN A 349 -5.81 15.88 -16.34
CA ASN A 349 -4.82 15.65 -17.38
C ASN A 349 -5.30 14.87 -18.63
N THR A 350 -6.52 15.13 -19.12
CA THR A 350 -7.00 14.41 -20.31
C THR A 350 -6.28 14.78 -21.59
N VAL A 351 -6.21 13.80 -22.48
CA VAL A 351 -5.76 14.00 -23.85
C VAL A 351 -6.64 15.05 -24.52
N ASN A 352 -6.07 16.21 -24.81
CA ASN A 352 -6.74 17.37 -25.43
C ASN A 352 -7.94 17.92 -24.66
N GLY A 353 -8.05 17.68 -23.35
CA GLY A 353 -9.18 18.15 -22.56
C GLY A 353 -10.51 17.43 -22.90
N ASP A 354 -10.46 16.22 -23.48
CA ASP A 354 -11.67 15.49 -23.89
C ASP A 354 -12.41 14.94 -22.66
N PRO A 355 -13.59 15.49 -22.32
CA PRO A 355 -14.32 15.11 -21.12
C PRO A 355 -14.95 13.72 -21.20
N ARG A 356 -14.77 12.98 -22.29
CA ARG A 356 -15.24 11.60 -22.45
C ARG A 356 -14.56 10.63 -21.49
N TRP A 357 -13.34 10.94 -21.05
CA TRP A 357 -12.49 10.01 -20.31
C TRP A 357 -12.04 10.51 -18.93
N CYS A 358 -12.51 11.67 -18.46
CA CYS A 358 -12.22 12.23 -17.13
C CYS A 358 -13.47 12.62 -16.40
N CYS A 359 -13.26 13.41 -15.33
CA CYS A 359 -14.31 14.25 -14.81
C CYS A 359 -15.38 13.30 -14.28
N THR A 360 -14.88 12.38 -13.45
CA THR A 360 -15.60 11.26 -12.86
C THR A 360 -16.72 11.79 -11.97
N TYR A 361 -17.65 10.91 -11.64
CA TYR A 361 -18.81 11.25 -10.85
C TYR A 361 -18.54 10.88 -9.40
N LEU A 362 -18.57 11.88 -8.52
CA LEU A 362 -18.40 11.72 -7.10
C LEU A 362 -19.76 11.78 -6.41
N LEU A 363 -20.13 10.67 -5.76
CA LEU A 363 -21.27 10.62 -4.86
C LEU A 363 -20.92 11.38 -3.58
N ASP A 364 -21.79 12.31 -3.19
CA ASP A 364 -21.57 13.14 -2.01
C ASP A 364 -21.62 12.30 -0.73
N PRO A 365 -20.69 12.53 0.23
CA PRO A 365 -20.63 11.75 1.47
C PRO A 365 -21.85 11.89 2.38
N SER A 366 -22.68 12.92 2.20
CA SER A 366 -23.93 13.08 2.94
C SER A 366 -25.10 12.26 2.37
N ASP A 367 -24.95 11.71 1.15
CA ASP A 367 -25.97 10.88 0.53
C ASP A 367 -26.00 9.48 1.19
N PRO A 368 -27.18 8.97 1.60
CA PRO A 368 -27.29 7.63 2.17
C PRO A 368 -26.71 6.51 1.28
N LEU A 369 -26.79 6.67 -0.06
CA LEU A 369 -26.23 5.70 -1.00
C LEU A 369 -24.72 5.53 -0.86
N PHE A 370 -24.01 6.52 -0.32
CA PHE A 370 -22.56 6.44 -0.11
C PHE A 370 -22.22 5.28 0.83
N ILE A 371 -22.94 5.18 1.94
CA ILE A 371 -22.75 4.12 2.93
C ILE A 371 -23.23 2.78 2.39
N GLU A 372 -24.39 2.75 1.71
CA GLU A 372 -24.96 1.53 1.15
C GLU A 372 -24.03 0.88 0.12
N ILE A 373 -23.48 1.66 -0.81
CA ILE A 373 -22.57 1.16 -1.86
C ILE A 373 -21.24 0.71 -1.25
N GLY A 374 -20.65 1.50 -0.34
CA GLY A 374 -19.39 1.13 0.28
C GLY A 374 -19.50 -0.10 1.19
N GLU A 375 -20.60 -0.24 1.94
CA GLU A 375 -20.90 -1.44 2.73
C GLU A 375 -21.07 -2.68 1.82
N ALA A 376 -21.81 -2.54 0.72
CA ALA A 376 -22.00 -3.62 -0.25
C ALA A 376 -20.67 -4.08 -0.86
N PHE A 377 -19.76 -3.14 -1.16
CA PHE A 377 -18.44 -3.47 -1.71
C PHE A 377 -17.60 -4.33 -0.76
N ILE A 378 -17.51 -3.96 0.52
CA ILE A 378 -16.75 -4.73 1.50
C ILE A 378 -17.41 -6.09 1.75
N LYS A 379 -18.76 -6.15 1.83
CA LYS A 379 -19.49 -7.43 1.95
C LYS A 379 -19.25 -8.37 0.79
N GLU A 380 -19.23 -7.86 -0.44
CA GLU A 380 -18.96 -8.69 -1.62
C GLU A 380 -17.50 -9.18 -1.64
N GLN A 381 -16.54 -8.38 -1.17
CA GLN A 381 -15.16 -8.85 -0.95
C GLN A 381 -15.09 -9.98 0.08
N ILE A 382 -15.74 -9.83 1.24
CA ILE A 382 -15.78 -10.87 2.29
C ILE A 382 -16.42 -12.15 1.76
N LYS A 383 -17.48 -12.04 0.95
CA LYS A 383 -18.12 -13.20 0.32
C LYS A 383 -17.22 -13.91 -0.70
N GLU A 384 -16.44 -13.16 -1.47
CA GLU A 384 -15.57 -13.73 -2.51
C GLU A 384 -14.25 -14.27 -2.00
N TYR A 385 -13.69 -13.63 -0.97
CA TYR A 385 -12.33 -13.88 -0.47
C TYR A 385 -12.30 -14.47 0.95
N GLY A 386 -13.39 -14.33 1.71
CA GLY A 386 -13.42 -14.60 3.14
C GLY A 386 -13.01 -13.38 3.98
N ASP A 387 -13.09 -13.54 5.30
CA ASP A 387 -12.58 -12.57 6.27
C ASP A 387 -11.04 -12.70 6.38
N VAL A 388 -10.33 -11.98 5.49
CA VAL A 388 -8.88 -12.14 5.29
C VAL A 388 -8.05 -10.96 5.79
N THR A 389 -8.68 -9.82 6.07
CA THR A 389 -8.02 -8.59 6.54
C THR A 389 -9.04 -7.65 7.14
N ASP A 390 -8.58 -6.80 8.06
CA ASP A 390 -9.33 -5.65 8.56
C ASP A 390 -8.77 -4.32 7.97
N ILE A 391 -7.82 -4.37 7.02
CA ILE A 391 -7.14 -3.18 6.51
C ILE A 391 -7.56 -2.93 5.06
N TYR A 392 -8.19 -1.78 4.84
CA TYR A 392 -8.72 -1.38 3.55
C TYR A 392 -8.13 -0.05 3.08
N SER A 393 -7.95 0.10 1.77
CA SER A 393 -7.35 1.29 1.16
C SER A 393 -8.24 1.87 0.07
N CYS A 394 -8.40 3.19 0.11
CA CYS A 394 -9.03 3.98 -0.94
C CYS A 394 -8.65 5.45 -0.77
N ASP A 395 -8.66 6.20 -1.87
CA ASP A 395 -8.28 7.62 -1.89
C ASP A 395 -9.27 8.39 -2.77
N THR A 396 -10.03 9.32 -2.18
CA THR A 396 -11.05 10.11 -2.91
C THR A 396 -10.44 11.22 -3.76
N PHE A 397 -9.35 11.83 -3.28
CA PHE A 397 -8.81 13.07 -3.83
C PHE A 397 -7.32 12.94 -4.18
N ASN A 398 -6.91 11.77 -4.67
CA ASN A 398 -5.57 11.62 -5.23
C ASN A 398 -5.47 12.44 -6.53
N GLU A 399 -4.76 13.57 -6.48
CA GLU A 399 -4.61 14.54 -7.59
C GLU A 399 -5.93 15.13 -8.12
N ASN A 400 -7.01 15.00 -7.36
CA ASN A 400 -8.27 15.68 -7.60
C ASN A 400 -8.49 16.70 -6.49
N THR A 401 -8.87 17.93 -6.82
CA THR A 401 -9.15 18.95 -5.81
C THR A 401 -10.56 18.76 -5.24
N PRO A 402 -10.74 18.74 -3.90
CA PRO A 402 -12.05 18.67 -3.30
C PRO A 402 -12.94 19.87 -3.71
N PRO A 403 -14.27 19.73 -3.76
CA PRO A 403 -15.17 20.78 -4.21
C PRO A 403 -15.18 22.02 -3.29
N THR A 404 -14.72 21.88 -2.05
CA THR A 404 -14.62 22.97 -1.08
C THR A 404 -13.45 22.75 -0.13
N SER A 405 -12.83 23.84 0.33
CA SER A 405 -11.81 23.82 1.36
C SER A 405 -12.38 23.89 2.79
N ASP A 406 -13.70 23.79 2.97
CA ASP A 406 -14.36 23.78 4.28
C ASP A 406 -13.96 22.52 5.08
N PRO A 407 -13.29 22.68 6.24
CA PRO A 407 -12.96 21.56 7.13
C PRO A 407 -14.16 20.69 7.51
N THR A 408 -15.36 21.26 7.61
CA THR A 408 -16.57 20.52 7.98
C THR A 408 -16.94 19.50 6.91
N TYR A 409 -16.86 19.89 5.64
CA TYR A 409 -17.09 18.99 4.50
C TYR A 409 -16.00 17.91 4.40
N ILE A 410 -14.73 18.29 4.56
CA ILE A 410 -13.62 17.33 4.50
C ILE A 410 -13.76 16.28 5.61
N SER A 411 -14.15 16.71 6.82
CA SER A 411 -14.38 15.81 7.94
C SER A 411 -15.59 14.90 7.71
N SER A 412 -16.68 15.40 7.13
CA SER A 412 -17.84 14.56 6.82
C SER A 412 -17.52 13.51 5.74
N LEU A 413 -16.68 13.84 4.76
CA LEU A 413 -16.21 12.89 3.76
C LEU A 413 -15.42 11.73 4.39
N GLY A 414 -14.37 12.05 5.14
CA GLY A 414 -13.55 10.99 5.75
C GLY A 414 -14.36 10.14 6.75
N SER A 415 -15.30 10.76 7.46
CA SER A 415 -16.25 10.06 8.33
C SER A 415 -17.15 9.11 7.54
N ALA A 416 -17.64 9.51 6.36
CA ALA A 416 -18.51 8.69 5.52
C ALA A 416 -17.76 7.49 4.91
N VAL A 417 -16.55 7.70 4.40
CA VAL A 417 -15.65 6.64 3.90
C VAL A 417 -15.42 5.59 4.97
N TYR A 418 -14.99 6.00 6.15
CA TYR A 418 -14.75 5.07 7.25
C TYR A 418 -16.03 4.41 7.78
N LYS A 419 -17.15 5.14 7.81
CA LYS A 419 -18.44 4.59 8.22
C LYS A 419 -18.92 3.50 7.24
N ALA A 420 -18.67 3.65 5.95
CA ALA A 420 -19.00 2.64 4.95
C ALA A 420 -18.18 1.35 5.16
N MET A 421 -16.88 1.48 5.43
CA MET A 421 -16.03 0.33 5.80
C MET A 421 -16.52 -0.34 7.08
N SER A 422 -16.69 0.45 8.14
CA SER A 422 -17.01 -0.07 9.48
C SER A 422 -18.41 -0.66 9.61
N LYS A 423 -19.30 -0.40 8.64
CA LYS A 423 -20.61 -1.05 8.56
C LYS A 423 -20.55 -2.51 8.13
N ALA A 424 -19.58 -2.87 7.30
CA ALA A 424 -19.36 -4.24 6.88
C ALA A 424 -18.37 -4.97 7.80
N ASP A 425 -17.37 -4.26 8.30
CA ASP A 425 -16.35 -4.78 9.20
C ASP A 425 -16.10 -3.82 10.37
N ASN A 426 -16.61 -4.15 11.55
CA ASN A 426 -16.52 -3.28 12.75
C ASN A 426 -15.07 -2.96 13.17
N ASP A 427 -14.10 -3.74 12.70
CA ASP A 427 -12.70 -3.60 13.06
C ASP A 427 -11.85 -2.94 11.98
N ALA A 428 -12.48 -2.57 10.86
CA ALA A 428 -11.86 -1.93 9.71
C ALA A 428 -10.88 -0.80 10.09
N VAL A 429 -9.76 -0.75 9.39
CA VAL A 429 -8.75 0.29 9.46
C VAL A 429 -8.49 0.82 8.06
N TRP A 430 -8.53 2.13 7.92
CA TRP A 430 -8.31 2.80 6.64
C TRP A 430 -6.82 3.09 6.44
N LEU A 431 -6.19 2.42 5.47
CA LEU A 431 -4.87 2.75 4.95
C LEU A 431 -4.99 3.77 3.81
N MET A 432 -4.64 5.03 4.08
CA MET A 432 -4.77 6.15 3.14
C MET A 432 -3.42 6.59 2.57
N GLN A 433 -3.35 6.95 1.29
CA GLN A 433 -2.17 7.57 0.71
C GLN A 433 -2.04 9.03 1.16
N GLY A 434 -0.87 9.41 1.69
CA GLY A 434 -0.54 10.78 2.06
C GLY A 434 -0.15 11.69 0.88
N TRP A 435 -0.13 11.18 -0.35
CA TRP A 435 0.35 11.90 -1.55
C TRP A 435 -0.36 13.25 -1.76
N LEU A 436 -1.67 13.28 -1.55
CA LEU A 436 -2.50 14.49 -1.69
C LEU A 436 -1.99 15.67 -0.86
N PHE A 437 -1.41 15.42 0.32
CA PHE A 437 -0.86 16.48 1.20
C PHE A 437 0.41 17.10 0.61
N TYR A 438 1.10 16.40 -0.29
CA TYR A 438 2.24 16.91 -1.03
C TYR A 438 1.82 17.50 -2.38
N SER A 439 1.08 16.73 -3.20
CA SER A 439 0.76 17.08 -4.59
C SER A 439 -0.09 18.33 -4.72
N ASP A 440 -1.02 18.56 -3.80
CA ASP A 440 -1.80 19.80 -3.70
C ASP A 440 -1.66 20.45 -2.31
N SER A 441 -0.41 20.69 -1.92
CA SER A 441 -0.07 21.40 -0.68
C SER A 441 -0.66 22.82 -0.58
N SER A 442 -1.12 23.39 -1.71
CA SER A 442 -1.80 24.68 -1.75
C SER A 442 -3.22 24.61 -1.18
N PHE A 443 -3.92 23.50 -1.43
CA PHE A 443 -5.22 23.18 -0.88
C PHE A 443 -5.11 22.60 0.54
N TRP A 444 -4.25 21.59 0.72
CA TRP A 444 -4.12 20.80 1.94
C TRP A 444 -3.32 21.50 3.04
N LYS A 445 -3.84 22.63 3.51
CA LYS A 445 -3.30 23.38 4.65
C LYS A 445 -3.62 22.66 5.98
N PRO A 446 -2.97 23.05 7.10
CA PRO A 446 -3.16 22.40 8.39
C PRO A 446 -4.63 22.19 8.83
N PRO A 447 -5.57 23.13 8.64
CA PRO A 447 -6.98 22.90 9.00
C PRO A 447 -7.65 21.78 8.19
N GLN A 448 -7.40 21.72 6.88
CA GLN A 448 -7.96 20.72 5.96
C GLN A 448 -7.37 19.34 6.24
N MET A 449 -6.05 19.27 6.43
CA MET A 449 -5.36 18.03 6.77
C MET A 449 -5.85 17.47 8.11
N LYS A 450 -5.94 18.29 9.16
CA LYS A 450 -6.52 17.86 10.45
C LYS A 450 -7.95 17.38 10.32
N ALA A 451 -8.77 18.09 9.54
CA ALA A 451 -10.17 17.72 9.35
C ALA A 451 -10.34 16.33 8.73
N LEU A 452 -9.49 15.97 7.76
CA LEU A 452 -9.48 14.64 7.17
C LEU A 452 -8.97 13.59 8.15
N LEU A 453 -7.81 13.81 8.75
CA LEU A 453 -7.16 12.83 9.61
C LEU A 453 -7.93 12.55 10.90
N HIS A 454 -8.59 13.56 11.47
CA HIS A 454 -9.40 13.43 12.69
C HIS A 454 -10.87 13.13 12.41
N SER A 455 -11.25 12.87 11.15
CA SER A 455 -12.59 12.41 10.80
C SER A 455 -12.88 10.96 11.19
N VAL A 456 -11.83 10.21 11.49
CA VAL A 456 -11.87 8.78 11.82
C VAL A 456 -11.42 8.60 13.27
N PRO A 457 -11.99 7.65 14.03
CA PRO A 457 -11.49 7.35 15.37
C PRO A 457 -9.97 7.09 15.37
N TYR A 458 -9.28 7.56 16.41
CA TYR A 458 -7.83 7.31 16.55
C TYR A 458 -7.51 5.82 16.40
N GLY A 459 -6.40 5.51 15.72
CA GLY A 459 -5.96 4.14 15.45
C GLY A 459 -6.78 3.38 14.40
N LYS A 460 -7.84 3.98 13.84
CA LYS A 460 -8.64 3.42 12.73
C LYS A 460 -8.27 3.98 11.36
N MET A 461 -7.21 4.79 11.31
CA MET A 461 -6.57 5.29 10.09
C MET A 461 -5.06 5.12 10.21
N ILE A 462 -4.42 4.72 9.11
CA ILE A 462 -2.97 4.69 8.93
C ILE A 462 -2.65 5.47 7.66
N VAL A 463 -1.71 6.40 7.73
CA VAL A 463 -1.28 7.20 6.56
C VAL A 463 0.00 6.61 5.96
N LEU A 464 0.02 6.38 4.66
CA LEU A 464 1.25 6.13 3.91
C LEU A 464 1.93 7.47 3.61
N ASP A 465 3.04 7.81 4.29
CA ASP A 465 3.87 8.95 3.91
C ASP A 465 4.66 8.58 2.65
N LEU A 466 3.99 8.69 1.51
CA LEU A 466 4.31 7.94 0.29
C LEU A 466 5.68 8.28 -0.29
N PHE A 467 6.14 9.51 -0.11
CA PHE A 467 7.39 10.04 -0.68
C PHE A 467 8.35 10.54 0.42
N ALA A 468 8.42 9.80 1.53
CA ALA A 468 9.05 10.29 2.75
C ALA A 468 10.59 10.30 2.73
N ASP A 469 11.21 9.67 1.73
CA ASP A 469 12.65 9.73 1.48
C ASP A 469 13.10 11.07 0.88
N VAL A 470 12.25 11.74 0.10
CA VAL A 470 12.56 13.05 -0.51
C VAL A 470 11.73 14.18 0.11
N LYS A 471 10.43 13.98 0.29
CA LYS A 471 9.46 14.98 0.79
C LYS A 471 8.65 14.43 1.97
N PRO A 472 9.28 14.16 3.13
CA PRO A 472 8.60 13.64 4.31
C PRO A 472 7.57 14.62 4.87
N ILE A 473 6.29 14.23 4.81
CA ILE A 473 5.17 15.02 5.31
C ILE A 473 5.08 14.94 6.83
N TRP A 474 5.47 13.81 7.43
CA TRP A 474 5.46 13.59 8.87
C TRP A 474 6.22 14.69 9.65
N LYS A 475 7.33 15.20 9.08
CA LYS A 475 8.18 16.23 9.72
C LYS A 475 7.49 17.57 9.88
N SER A 476 6.61 17.93 8.95
CA SER A 476 5.92 19.24 8.92
C SER A 476 4.48 19.18 9.43
N SER A 477 3.97 18.00 9.75
CA SER A 477 2.57 17.77 10.14
C SER A 477 2.39 17.35 11.59
N SER A 478 3.41 17.56 12.45
CA SER A 478 3.41 17.02 13.81
C SER A 478 3.10 15.52 13.81
N GLU A 479 3.81 14.76 12.97
CA GLU A 479 3.60 13.32 12.82
C GLU A 479 2.14 12.99 12.46
N PHE A 480 1.62 13.65 11.41
CA PHE A 480 0.23 13.51 10.96
C PHE A 480 -0.82 13.78 12.06
N TYR A 481 -0.52 14.74 12.93
CA TYR A 481 -1.39 15.12 14.06
C TYR A 481 -1.82 13.91 14.89
N ASP A 482 -0.84 13.08 15.25
CA ASP A 482 -0.98 11.86 16.06
C ASP A 482 -1.70 10.68 15.34
N THR A 483 -1.91 10.78 14.03
CA THR A 483 -2.42 9.67 13.22
C THR A 483 -1.27 8.70 12.89
N PRO A 484 -1.41 7.39 13.13
CA PRO A 484 -0.39 6.41 12.75
C PRO A 484 0.02 6.55 11.29
N TYR A 485 1.31 6.39 11.00
CA TYR A 485 1.81 6.48 9.63
C TYR A 485 2.90 5.45 9.35
N ILE A 486 3.05 5.11 8.07
CA ILE A 486 4.12 4.26 7.56
C ILE A 486 5.04 5.15 6.72
N TRP A 487 6.32 5.17 7.09
CA TRP A 487 7.35 5.81 6.29
C TRP A 487 7.62 4.98 5.03
N HIS A 488 7.35 5.56 3.86
CA HIS A 488 7.44 4.88 2.57
C HIS A 488 8.46 5.57 1.65
N VAL A 489 9.15 4.77 0.84
CA VAL A 489 10.06 5.28 -0.20
C VAL A 489 9.36 5.16 -1.53
N THR A 490 9.36 6.26 -2.27
CA THR A 490 8.98 6.25 -3.67
C THR A 490 10.23 6.55 -4.47
N ASP A 491 10.79 5.55 -5.15
CA ASP A 491 11.99 5.76 -5.96
C ASP A 491 11.68 6.78 -7.08
N SER A 492 12.62 7.69 -7.28
CA SER A 492 12.61 8.82 -8.22
C SER A 492 12.17 8.49 -9.65
N ALA A 493 12.36 7.25 -10.12
CA ALA A 493 11.92 6.81 -11.44
C ALA A 493 10.38 6.85 -11.62
N LEU A 494 9.62 6.71 -10.53
CA LEU A 494 8.16 6.92 -10.57
C LEU A 494 7.79 8.35 -10.95
N LEU A 495 8.56 9.31 -10.45
CA LEU A 495 8.27 10.74 -10.59
C LEU A 495 8.72 11.31 -11.93
N SER A 496 9.60 10.62 -12.67
CA SER A 496 9.95 11.01 -14.05
C SER A 496 8.91 10.58 -15.09
N ILE A 497 7.91 9.77 -14.70
CA ILE A 497 6.76 9.40 -15.55
C ILE A 497 5.59 10.38 -15.33
N PHE A 498 5.52 11.04 -14.17
CA PHE A 498 4.62 12.16 -13.88
C PHE A 498 5.23 13.49 -14.36
#